data_AF-A0A1R4JW15-F1
#
_entry.id   AF-A0A1R4JW15-F1
#
_cell.length_a   1.000
_cell.length_b   1.000
_cell.length_c   1.000
_cell.angle_alpha   90.00
_cell.angle_beta   90.00
_cell.angle_gamma   90.00
#
_symmetry.space_group_name_H-M   'P 1'
#
loop_
_entity.id
_entity.type
_entity.pdbx_description
1 polymer ?
#
loop_
_entity_poly.entity_id
_entity_poly.type
_entity_poly.pdbx_seq_one_letter_code
_entity_poly.pdbx_strand_id
1 'polypeptide(L)'
;MLATTLEQISVAGARGRPRARPDRLIADKGYPWKANRGWLRRHGIAATIPERADQITHRRRRYRGRNVVQRCFNRLKQWRGIAMRSDKYARNYHAGLSLAAALHWLADIL
;
A
#
# COMPACT_ATOMS: atom_id res chain seq x y z
N MET A 1 -27.02 -6.59 6.57
CA MET A 1 -25.94 -5.91 7.34
C MET A 1 -25.17 -4.82 6.57
N LEU A 2 -25.22 -4.71 5.24
CA LEU A 2 -25.02 -3.42 4.52
C LEU A 2 -25.87 -3.46 3.25
N ALA A 3 -25.85 -4.61 2.56
CA ALA A 3 -26.74 -4.89 1.44
C ALA A 3 -28.23 -4.72 1.83
N THR A 4 -28.66 -5.33 2.93
CA THR A 4 -30.05 -5.22 3.44
C THR A 4 -30.47 -3.77 3.75
N THR A 5 -29.54 -2.96 4.26
CA THR A 5 -29.80 -1.54 4.54
C THR A 5 -29.83 -0.73 3.24
N LEU A 6 -28.99 -1.06 2.26
CA LEU A 6 -29.00 -0.42 0.94
C LEU A 6 -30.25 -0.77 0.12
N GLU A 7 -30.80 -1.98 0.28
CA GLU A 7 -32.07 -2.40 -0.34
C GLU A 7 -33.27 -1.58 0.15
N GLN A 8 -33.19 -1.02 1.36
CA GLN A 8 -34.22 -0.18 1.95
C GLN A 8 -34.07 1.31 1.57
N ILE A 9 -32.97 1.68 0.91
CA ILE A 9 -32.67 3.06 0.56
C ILE A 9 -33.15 3.35 -0.87
N SER A 10 -33.87 4.47 -1.00
CA SER A 10 -34.32 5.02 -2.27
C SER A 10 -33.56 6.31 -2.57
N VAL A 11 -32.93 6.39 -3.74
CA VAL A 11 -32.21 7.56 -4.20
C VAL A 11 -33.11 8.36 -5.13
N ALA A 12 -33.52 9.55 -4.69
CA ALA A 12 -34.29 10.47 -5.51
C ALA A 12 -33.46 10.92 -6.73
N GLY A 13 -34.05 10.81 -7.92
CA GLY A 13 -33.48 11.35 -9.16
C GLY A 13 -34.11 12.71 -9.49
N ALA A 14 -33.50 13.47 -10.40
CA ALA A 14 -34.03 14.75 -10.86
C ALA A 14 -35.40 14.63 -11.56
N ARG A 15 -35.67 13.48 -12.21
CA ARG A 15 -36.96 13.10 -12.81
C ARG A 15 -37.11 11.58 -12.82
N GLY A 16 -38.34 11.07 -12.70
CA GLY A 16 -38.68 9.65 -12.84
C GLY A 16 -38.63 8.83 -11.54
N ARG A 17 -38.78 7.51 -11.66
CA ARG A 17 -38.84 6.58 -10.53
C ARG A 17 -37.52 6.62 -9.73
N PRO A 18 -37.58 6.73 -8.39
CA PRO A 18 -36.39 6.67 -7.56
C PRO A 18 -35.56 5.42 -7.82
N ARG A 19 -34.24 5.58 -7.83
CA ARG A 19 -33.31 4.49 -8.10
C ARG A 19 -33.02 3.74 -6.81
N ALA A 20 -33.00 2.42 -6.88
CA ALA A 20 -32.64 1.55 -5.75
C ALA A 20 -31.11 1.38 -5.57
N ARG A 21 -30.29 2.01 -6.43
CA ARG A 21 -28.83 1.87 -6.42
C ARG A 21 -28.15 3.23 -6.55
N PRO A 22 -27.37 3.67 -5.55
CA PRO A 22 -26.58 4.90 -5.63
C PRO A 22 -25.34 4.71 -6.51
N ASP A 23 -24.87 5.78 -7.14
CA ASP A 23 -23.63 5.75 -7.94
C ASP A 23 -22.38 5.66 -7.03
N ARG A 24 -22.46 6.21 -5.81
CA ARG A 24 -21.41 6.15 -4.79
C ARG A 24 -21.97 6.01 -3.38
N LEU A 25 -21.35 5.14 -2.58
CA LEU A 25 -21.63 4.93 -1.17
C LEU A 25 -20.45 5.44 -0.31
N ILE A 26 -20.75 6.32 0.64
CA ILE A 26 -19.85 6.66 1.74
C ILE A 26 -20.34 5.90 2.96
N ALA A 27 -19.49 5.08 3.56
CA ALA A 27 -19.86 4.32 4.75
C ALA A 27 -18.78 4.38 5.83
N ASP A 28 -19.18 4.12 7.06
CA ASP A 28 -18.29 4.12 8.21
C ASP A 28 -17.27 2.96 8.18
N LYS A 29 -16.19 3.14 8.94
CA LYS A 29 -15.11 2.18 9.21
C LYS A 29 -15.60 0.82 9.77
N GLY A 30 -16.84 0.70 10.22
CA GLY A 30 -17.48 -0.57 10.57
C GLY A 30 -17.79 -1.50 9.38
N TYR A 31 -17.91 -0.98 8.16
CA TYR A 31 -18.36 -1.73 6.98
C TYR A 31 -17.33 -2.24 5.94
N PRO A 32 -15.99 -2.17 6.12
CA PRO A 32 -15.03 -2.54 5.08
C PRO A 32 -14.83 -4.05 4.88
N TRP A 33 -15.80 -4.89 5.27
CA TRP A 33 -15.70 -6.34 5.08
C TRP A 33 -15.66 -6.73 3.60
N LYS A 34 -14.91 -7.80 3.26
CA LYS A 34 -14.77 -8.27 1.87
C LYS A 34 -16.12 -8.55 1.20
N ALA A 35 -17.07 -9.12 1.94
CA ALA A 35 -18.42 -9.40 1.43
C ALA A 35 -19.15 -8.12 1.01
N ASN A 36 -19.09 -7.06 1.81
CA ASN A 36 -19.71 -5.77 1.50
C ASN A 36 -19.05 -5.11 0.28
N ARG A 37 -17.71 -5.08 0.23
CA ARG A 37 -16.98 -4.55 -0.93
C ARG A 37 -17.23 -5.36 -2.21
N GLY A 38 -17.35 -6.68 -2.10
CA GLY A 38 -17.69 -7.57 -3.21
C GLY A 38 -19.11 -7.33 -3.73
N TRP A 39 -20.08 -7.17 -2.82
CA TRP A 39 -21.44 -6.82 -3.17
C TRP A 39 -21.50 -5.47 -3.89
N LEU A 40 -20.88 -4.42 -3.35
CA LEU A 40 -20.85 -3.08 -3.97
C LEU A 40 -20.23 -3.10 -5.37
N ARG A 41 -19.11 -3.82 -5.55
CA ARG A 41 -18.47 -4.00 -6.87
C ARG A 41 -19.37 -4.71 -7.87
N ARG A 42 -20.05 -5.79 -7.48
CA ARG A 42 -21.01 -6.51 -8.34
C ARG A 42 -22.19 -5.65 -8.77
N HIS A 43 -22.56 -4.66 -7.95
CA HIS A 43 -23.68 -3.77 -8.20
C HIS A 43 -23.28 -2.45 -8.87
N GLY A 44 -21.99 -2.28 -9.24
CA GLY A 44 -21.50 -1.07 -9.91
C GLY A 44 -21.42 0.16 -9.00
N ILE A 45 -21.45 -0.01 -7.67
CA ILE A 45 -21.49 1.09 -6.70
C ILE A 45 -20.07 1.43 -6.26
N ALA A 46 -19.62 2.66 -6.51
CA ALA A 46 -18.33 3.13 -6.02
C ALA A 46 -18.38 3.27 -4.49
N ALA A 47 -17.36 2.79 -3.76
CA ALA A 47 -17.38 2.77 -2.31
C ALA A 47 -16.22 3.55 -1.70
N THR A 48 -16.53 4.59 -0.92
CA THR A 48 -15.58 5.31 -0.08
C THR A 48 -15.76 4.86 1.36
N ILE A 49 -15.01 3.82 1.76
CA ILE A 49 -15.05 3.24 3.10
C ILE A 49 -13.64 3.25 3.68
N PRO A 50 -13.37 3.98 4.78
CA PRO A 50 -12.05 4.02 5.37
C PRO A 50 -11.60 2.64 5.89
N GLU A 51 -10.30 2.36 5.79
CA GLU A 51 -9.71 1.13 6.33
C GLU A 51 -9.77 1.11 7.86
N ARG A 52 -9.96 -0.08 8.44
CA ARG A 52 -9.90 -0.24 9.89
C ARG A 52 -8.46 -0.11 10.40
N ALA A 53 -8.30 0.32 11.66
CA ALA A 53 -6.97 0.57 12.25
C ALA A 53 -6.13 -0.72 12.42
N ASP A 54 -6.79 -1.83 12.72
CA ASP A 54 -6.21 -3.19 12.74
C ASP A 54 -5.68 -3.59 11.36
N GLN A 55 -6.43 -3.35 10.28
CA GLN A 55 -5.99 -3.63 8.91
C GLN A 55 -4.78 -2.78 8.50
N ILE A 56 -4.79 -1.50 8.85
CA ILE A 56 -3.65 -0.59 8.64
C ILE A 56 -2.43 -1.12 9.40
N THR A 57 -2.62 -1.51 10.66
CA THR A 57 -1.55 -2.02 11.53
C THR A 57 -1.01 -3.35 11.00
N HIS A 58 -1.87 -4.26 10.57
CA HIS A 58 -1.49 -5.53 9.96
C HIS A 58 -0.70 -5.31 8.67
N ARG A 59 -1.15 -4.40 7.79
CA ARG A 59 -0.40 -3.99 6.60
C ARG A 59 0.98 -3.48 6.98
N ARG A 60 1.06 -2.53 7.92
CA ARG A 60 2.34 -2.00 8.42
C ARG A 60 3.24 -3.11 8.97
N ARG A 61 2.70 -4.04 9.76
CA ARG A 61 3.43 -5.21 10.30
C ARG A 61 4.01 -6.07 9.19
N ARG A 62 3.23 -6.39 8.14
CA ARG A 62 3.71 -7.14 6.97
C ARG A 62 4.89 -6.43 6.27
N TYR A 63 4.91 -5.09 6.28
CA TYR A 63 5.99 -4.30 5.69
C TYR A 63 7.14 -3.95 6.65
N ARG A 64 7.12 -4.38 7.93
CA ARG A 64 8.16 -4.02 8.91
C ARG A 64 9.55 -4.51 8.51
N GLY A 65 9.67 -5.69 7.90
CA GLY A 65 10.95 -6.26 7.46
C GLY A 65 11.65 -5.46 6.36
N ARG A 66 10.90 -4.63 5.61
CA ARG A 66 11.46 -3.84 4.50
C ARG A 66 12.45 -2.76 4.98
N ASN A 67 12.24 -2.24 6.18
CA ASN A 67 13.07 -1.17 6.74
C ASN A 67 14.54 -1.61 6.90
N VAL A 68 14.79 -2.87 7.25
CA VAL A 68 16.15 -3.41 7.40
C VAL A 68 16.89 -3.37 6.06
N VAL A 69 16.25 -3.91 5.02
CA VAL A 69 16.79 -3.94 3.65
C VAL A 69 16.98 -2.51 3.12
N GLN A 70 16.01 -1.62 3.32
CA GLN A 70 16.11 -0.23 2.89
C GLN A 70 17.25 0.52 3.57
N ARG A 71 17.47 0.32 4.88
CA ARG A 71 18.60 0.91 5.60
C ARG A 71 19.94 0.40 5.07
N CYS A 72 20.05 -0.89 4.74
CA CYS A 72 21.24 -1.45 4.11
C CYS A 72 21.52 -0.79 2.75
N PHE A 73 20.52 -0.75 1.85
CA PHE A 73 20.67 -0.10 0.55
C PHE A 73 20.98 1.41 0.67
N ASN A 74 20.37 2.11 1.63
CA ASN A 74 20.65 3.52 1.87
C ASN A 74 22.10 3.73 2.33
N ARG A 75 22.64 2.84 3.18
CA ARG A 75 24.05 2.88 3.59
C ARG A 75 24.99 2.67 2.42
N LEU A 76 24.72 1.69 1.55
CA LEU A 76 25.48 1.48 0.31
C LEU A 76 25.41 2.69 -0.63
N LYS A 77 24.25 3.36 -0.70
CA LYS A 77 24.05 4.56 -1.52
C LYS A 77 24.64 5.85 -0.94
N GLN A 78 25.22 5.85 0.26
CA GLN A 78 26.03 6.98 0.72
C GLN A 78 27.25 7.20 -0.18
N TRP A 79 27.72 6.13 -0.81
CA TRP A 79 28.81 6.18 -1.77
C TRP A 79 28.25 6.68 -3.11
N ARG A 80 28.55 7.94 -3.44
CA ARG A 80 28.06 8.61 -4.65
C ARG A 80 28.32 7.81 -5.93
N GLY A 81 29.48 7.16 -6.04
CA GLY A 81 29.81 6.30 -7.19
C GLY A 81 28.86 5.11 -7.36
N ILE A 82 28.46 4.48 -6.25
CA ILE A 82 27.49 3.37 -6.25
C ILE A 82 26.08 3.90 -6.53
N ALA A 83 25.69 5.02 -5.91
CA ALA A 83 24.36 5.60 -6.05
C ALA A 83 24.07 6.08 -7.47
N MET A 84 25.05 6.73 -8.11
CA MET A 84 24.94 7.23 -9.48
C MET A 84 25.32 6.18 -10.52
N ARG A 85 25.90 5.05 -10.11
CA ARG A 85 26.46 4.03 -10.99
C ARG A 85 27.41 4.66 -12.02
N SER A 86 28.42 5.37 -11.53
CA SER A 86 29.35 6.14 -12.38
C SER A 86 30.47 5.29 -13.01
N ASP A 87 30.66 4.05 -12.55
CA ASP A 87 31.71 3.16 -13.06
C ASP A 87 31.45 2.71 -14.50
N LYS A 88 32.45 2.87 -15.37
CA LYS A 88 32.39 2.45 -16.78
C LYS A 88 32.31 0.93 -16.96
N TYR A 89 32.90 0.17 -16.05
CA TYR A 89 32.98 -1.29 -16.13
C TYR A 89 32.24 -1.96 -14.98
N ALA A 90 31.50 -3.02 -15.27
CA ALA A 90 30.76 -3.80 -14.27
C ALA A 90 31.67 -4.36 -13.17
N ARG A 91 32.92 -4.74 -13.50
CA ARG A 91 33.91 -5.22 -12.53
C ARG A 91 34.25 -4.17 -11.46
N ASN A 92 34.38 -2.90 -11.87
CA ASN A 92 34.73 -1.81 -10.97
C ASN A 92 33.55 -1.48 -10.07
N TYR A 93 32.34 -1.44 -10.64
CA TYR A 93 31.10 -1.28 -9.88
C TYR A 93 30.92 -2.39 -8.84
N HIS A 94 31.15 -3.64 -9.23
CA HIS A 94 31.05 -4.78 -8.33
C HIS A 94 32.11 -4.71 -7.21
N ALA A 95 33.36 -4.38 -7.54
CA ALA A 95 34.42 -4.18 -6.54
C ALA A 95 34.05 -3.08 -5.54
N GLY A 96 33.50 -1.96 -6.00
CA GLY A 96 33.01 -0.88 -5.14
C GLY A 96 31.86 -1.33 -4.23
N LEU A 97 30.93 -2.12 -4.75
CA LEU A 97 29.83 -2.69 -3.97
C LEU A 97 30.34 -3.66 -2.90
N SER A 98 31.26 -4.56 -3.27
CA SER A 98 31.90 -5.51 -2.35
C SER A 98 32.67 -4.80 -1.24
N LEU A 99 33.41 -3.74 -1.57
CA LEU A 99 34.14 -2.93 -0.59
C LEU A 99 33.18 -2.22 0.36
N ALA A 100 32.15 -1.54 -0.16
CA ALA A 100 31.17 -0.84 0.67
C ALA A 100 30.40 -1.80 1.59
N ALA A 101 30.08 -3.01 1.11
CA ALA A 101 29.45 -4.04 1.92
C ALA A 101 30.39 -4.57 3.02
N ALA A 102 31.67 -4.81 2.71
CA ALA A 102 32.66 -5.28 3.68
C ALA A 102 32.91 -4.23 4.78
N LEU A 103 33.06 -2.95 4.41
CA LEU A 103 33.20 -1.86 5.38
C LEU A 103 31.97 -1.70 6.26
N HIS A 104 30.77 -1.83 5.67
CA HIS A 104 29.54 -1.78 6.45
C HIS A 104 29.46 -2.94 7.45
N TRP A 105 29.85 -4.15 7.05
CA TRP A 105 29.88 -5.32 7.93
C TRP A 105 30.87 -5.17 9.08
N LEU A 106 32.09 -4.69 8.81
CA LEU A 106 33.10 -4.43 9.84
C LEU A 106 32.62 -3.40 10.87
N ALA A 107 31.96 -2.32 10.41
CA ALA A 107 31.43 -1.28 11.28
C ALA A 107 30.17 -1.67 12.07
N ASP A 108 29.54 -2.81 11.76
CA ASP A 108 28.40 -3.34 12.51
C ASP A 108 28.84 -4.32 13.62
N ILE A 109 30.08 -4.83 13.53
CA ILE A 109 30.67 -5.82 14.47
C ILE A 109 31.54 -5.17 15.54
N LEU A 110 32.20 -4.04 15.22
CA LEU A 110 33.00 -3.23 16.13
C LEU A 110 32.14 -2.18 16.84
#